data_AF-A0A4Y2MI13-F1
#
_entry.id   AF-A0A4Y2MI13-F1
#
_cell.length_a   1.000
_cell.length_b   1.000
_cell.length_c   1.000
_cell.angle_alpha   90.00
_cell.angle_beta   90.00
_cell.angle_gamma   90.00
#
_symmetry.space_group_name_H-M   'P 1'
#
loop_
_entity.id
_entity.type
_entity.pdbx_description
1 polymer ?
#
loop_
_entity_poly.entity_id
_entity_poly.type
_entity_poly.pdbx_seq_one_letter_code
_entity_poly.pdbx_strand_id
1 'polypeptide(L)'
;MNYYRDYIPKYADIAHPFTQLTKKRSPEIFEWMEIHQTAFQDLKDKLSKTPELYTPTLEKPFIIHSDASQVGIGACLSQECDGKQYPICYANQKLTRVQQHWTTIEREAYAIVWSLKKFEPWIFGSPIKVISDHNPLTFVVKNASQSSKLQRWTHTLQKYDLHIEHCPGGKLVNADALSRLPVLYTNENE
;
A
#
# COMPACT_ATOMS: atom_id res chain seq x y z
N MET A 1 -12.19 -0.65 -11.06
CA MET A 1 -12.51 0.62 -10.37
C MET A 1 -11.76 0.78 -9.05
N ASN A 2 -11.69 -0.23 -8.18
CA ASN A 2 -10.94 -0.16 -6.90
C ASN A 2 -9.42 0.01 -7.03
N TYR A 3 -8.88 -0.13 -8.24
CA TYR A 3 -7.47 -0.02 -8.60
C TYR A 3 -6.93 1.43 -8.57
N TYR A 4 -7.81 2.43 -8.76
CA TYR A 4 -7.44 3.85 -8.83
C TYR A 4 -7.81 4.64 -7.57
N ARG A 5 -8.28 3.94 -6.53
CA ARG A 5 -8.74 4.54 -5.27
C ARG A 5 -7.70 5.46 -4.62
N ASP A 6 -6.42 5.12 -4.84
CA ASP A 6 -5.28 5.77 -4.19
C ASP A 6 -4.87 7.07 -4.89
N TYR A 7 -5.42 7.33 -6.09
CA TYR A 7 -5.20 8.55 -6.86
C TYR A 7 -6.38 9.53 -6.80
N ILE A 8 -7.49 9.14 -6.15
CA ILE A 8 -8.72 9.93 -6.06
C ILE A 8 -8.93 10.38 -4.61
N PRO A 9 -8.81 11.68 -4.30
CA PRO A 9 -9.10 12.18 -2.96
C PRO A 9 -10.57 11.91 -2.59
N LYS A 10 -10.79 11.39 -1.38
CA LYS A 10 -12.11 10.98 -0.84
C LYS A 10 -12.82 9.88 -1.63
N TYR A 11 -12.08 8.97 -2.26
CA TYR A 11 -12.64 7.82 -2.99
C TYR A 11 -13.66 7.01 -2.18
N ALA A 12 -13.42 6.79 -0.89
CA ALA A 12 -14.31 6.00 -0.03
C ALA A 12 -15.71 6.60 0.10
N ASP A 13 -15.83 7.93 0.13
CA ASP A 13 -17.12 8.63 0.22
C ASP A 13 -17.88 8.54 -1.11
N ILE A 14 -17.15 8.66 -2.23
CA ILE A 14 -17.70 8.57 -3.59
C ILE A 14 -18.08 7.13 -3.94
N ALA A 15 -17.33 6.15 -3.44
CA ALA A 15 -17.57 4.73 -3.67
C ALA A 15 -18.56 4.10 -2.67
N HIS A 16 -18.97 4.85 -1.64
CA HIS A 16 -19.91 4.40 -0.63
C HIS A 16 -21.24 3.92 -1.21
N PRO A 17 -21.86 4.61 -2.18
CA PRO A 17 -23.11 4.16 -2.80
C PRO A 17 -22.96 2.82 -3.52
N PHE A 18 -21.81 2.55 -4.16
CA PHE A 18 -21.55 1.25 -4.83
C PHE A 18 -21.29 0.13 -3.83
N THR A 19 -20.68 0.46 -2.69
CA THR A 19 -20.41 -0.51 -1.62
C THR A 19 -21.71 -0.95 -0.94
N GLN A 20 -22.72 -0.07 -0.89
CA GLN A 20 -24.06 -0.43 -0.41
C GLN A 20 -24.79 -1.38 -1.38
N LEU A 21 -24.61 -1.21 -2.69
CA LEU A 21 -25.21 -2.09 -3.72
C LEU A 21 -24.64 -3.52 -3.72
N THR A 22 -23.41 -3.72 -3.25
CA THR A 22 -22.71 -5.02 -3.29
C THR A 22 -22.78 -5.80 -1.96
N LYS A 23 -23.54 -5.32 -0.97
CA LYS A 23 -23.74 -6.05 0.30
C LYS A 23 -24.60 -7.29 0.07
N LYS A 24 -24.18 -8.43 0.64
CA LYS A 24 -24.86 -9.75 0.61
C LYS A 24 -26.33 -9.77 1.11
N ARG A 25 -26.84 -8.67 1.67
CA ARG A 25 -28.22 -8.51 2.17
C ARG A 25 -29.00 -7.38 1.47
N SER A 26 -28.54 -6.92 0.32
CA SER A 26 -29.34 -6.03 -0.53
C SER A 26 -30.46 -6.85 -1.19
N PRO A 27 -31.68 -6.31 -1.34
CA PRO A 27 -32.81 -7.06 -1.89
C PRO A 27 -32.45 -7.62 -3.28
N GLU A 28 -33.07 -8.73 -3.68
CA GLU A 28 -32.89 -9.40 -5.00
C GLU A 28 -33.11 -8.48 -6.21
N ILE A 29 -33.55 -7.24 -6.00
CA ILE A 29 -33.78 -6.20 -6.99
C ILE A 29 -32.63 -5.18 -6.90
N PHE A 30 -31.73 -5.25 -7.88
CA PHE A 30 -30.67 -4.26 -8.09
C PHE A 30 -31.29 -2.97 -8.64
N GLU A 31 -31.53 -1.98 -7.78
CA GLU A 31 -32.12 -0.70 -8.20
C GLU A 31 -31.04 0.35 -8.41
N TRP A 32 -30.75 0.65 -9.68
CA TRP A 32 -29.80 1.71 -10.06
C TRP A 32 -30.45 3.09 -9.95
N MET A 33 -30.30 3.71 -8.78
CA MET A 33 -30.77 5.05 -8.48
C MET A 33 -29.82 6.16 -8.99
N GLU A 34 -30.36 7.38 -9.10
CA GLU A 34 -29.64 8.58 -9.55
C GLU A 34 -28.40 8.92 -8.69
N ILE A 35 -28.42 8.56 -7.41
CA ILE A 35 -27.27 8.68 -6.51
C ILE A 35 -26.07 7.84 -6.96
N HIS A 36 -26.30 6.67 -7.57
CA HIS A 36 -25.26 5.80 -8.08
C HIS A 36 -24.72 6.32 -9.41
N GLN A 37 -25.59 6.86 -10.26
CA GLN A 37 -25.19 7.50 -11.52
C GLN A 37 -24.33 8.75 -11.25
N THR A 38 -24.70 9.57 -10.28
CA THR A 38 -23.97 10.77 -9.89
C THR A 38 -22.61 10.42 -9.29
N ALA A 39 -22.56 9.44 -8.39
CA ALA A 39 -21.30 8.92 -7.86
C ALA A 39 -20.40 8.33 -8.95
N PHE A 40 -20.98 7.69 -9.97
CA PHE A 40 -20.24 7.07 -11.07
C PHE A 40 -19.62 8.12 -11.97
N GLN A 41 -20.39 9.17 -12.29
CA GLN A 41 -19.93 10.26 -13.12
C GLN A 41 -18.88 11.11 -12.39
N ASP A 42 -19.07 11.39 -11.10
CA ASP A 42 -18.08 12.10 -10.27
C ASP A 42 -16.78 11.30 -10.15
N LEU A 43 -16.87 9.97 -10.06
CA LEU A 43 -15.71 9.08 -10.10
C LEU A 43 -14.99 9.12 -11.46
N LYS A 44 -15.73 9.07 -12.58
CA LYS A 44 -15.16 9.16 -13.93
C LYS A 44 -14.49 10.51 -14.16
N ASP A 45 -15.10 11.60 -13.70
CA ASP A 45 -14.56 12.95 -13.86
C ASP A 45 -13.32 13.13 -13.01
N LYS A 46 -13.29 12.62 -11.77
CA LYS A 46 -12.09 12.64 -10.91
C LYS A 46 -10.98 11.76 -11.46
N LEU A 47 -11.29 10.59 -12.01
CA LEU A 47 -10.34 9.75 -12.74
C LEU A 47 -9.76 10.48 -13.96
N SER A 48 -10.61 11.18 -14.70
CA SER A 48 -10.20 11.91 -15.92
C SER A 48 -9.43 13.20 -15.61
N LYS A 49 -9.62 13.78 -14.42
CA LYS A 49 -8.94 15.00 -13.93
C LYS A 49 -7.82 14.73 -12.93
N THR A 50 -7.53 13.47 -12.61
CA THR A 50 -6.41 13.12 -11.74
C THR A 50 -5.12 13.64 -12.38
N PRO A 51 -4.31 14.43 -11.66
CA PRO A 51 -3.17 15.12 -12.24
C PRO A 51 -2.19 14.11 -12.80
N GLU A 52 -1.86 14.32 -14.08
CA GLU A 52 -0.73 13.79 -14.84
C GLU A 52 -0.09 12.53 -14.23
N LEU A 53 -0.35 11.38 -14.86
CA LEU A 53 0.47 10.18 -14.75
C LEU A 53 1.94 10.59 -14.92
N TYR A 54 2.62 10.85 -13.80
CA TYR A 54 4.00 11.27 -13.80
C TYR A 54 4.79 10.12 -14.39
N THR A 55 5.44 10.36 -15.54
CA THR A 55 6.26 9.34 -16.18
C THR A 55 7.51 9.16 -15.34
N PRO A 56 7.69 8.00 -14.69
CA PRO A 56 8.80 7.82 -13.77
C PRO A 56 10.12 7.93 -14.53
N THR A 57 11.06 8.69 -13.98
CA THR A 57 12.40 8.84 -14.55
C THR A 57 13.30 7.83 -13.86
N LEU A 58 13.82 6.85 -14.59
CA LEU A 58 14.64 5.76 -14.01
C LEU A 58 15.96 6.25 -13.39
N GLU A 59 16.43 7.44 -13.76
CA GLU A 59 17.64 8.08 -13.23
C GLU A 59 17.45 8.70 -11.84
N LYS A 60 16.19 8.90 -11.40
CA LYS A 60 15.88 9.51 -10.10
C LYS A 60 15.60 8.44 -9.04
N PRO A 61 15.97 8.70 -7.77
CA PRO A 61 15.70 7.76 -6.70
C PRO A 61 14.19 7.57 -6.51
N PHE A 62 13.78 6.31 -6.43
CA PHE A 62 12.41 5.97 -6.06
C PHE A 62 12.25 6.04 -4.55
N ILE A 63 11.12 6.53 -4.09
CA ILE A 63 10.76 6.60 -2.68
C ILE A 63 9.67 5.56 -2.42
N ILE A 64 9.92 4.67 -1.48
CA ILE A 64 8.94 3.68 -1.02
C ILE A 64 8.55 4.03 0.39
N HIS A 65 7.26 4.33 0.56
CA HIS A 65 6.61 4.44 1.84
C HIS A 65 5.93 3.12 2.14
N SER A 66 6.34 2.42 3.20
CA SER A 66 5.73 1.15 3.60
C SER A 66 5.14 1.26 5.00
N ASP A 67 3.95 0.68 5.18
CA ASP A 67 3.30 0.61 6.48
C ASP A 67 2.67 -0.77 6.69
N ALA A 68 2.61 -1.19 7.95
CA ALA A 68 2.10 -2.50 8.35
C ALA A 68 1.15 -2.38 9.52
N SER A 69 -0.06 -2.91 9.33
CA SER A 69 -1.04 -3.07 10.40
C SER A 69 -1.12 -4.53 10.86
N GLN A 70 -1.95 -4.78 11.87
CA GLN A 70 -2.22 -6.15 12.32
C GLN A 70 -2.94 -7.00 11.25
N VAL A 71 -3.63 -6.37 10.29
CA VAL A 71 -4.51 -7.05 9.32
C VAL A 71 -3.89 -7.10 7.92
N GLY A 72 -3.07 -6.11 7.56
CA GLY A 72 -2.57 -5.94 6.20
C GLY A 72 -1.31 -5.08 6.15
N ILE A 73 -0.69 -5.10 4.98
CA ILE A 73 0.46 -4.26 4.64
C ILE A 73 0.11 -3.36 3.46
N GLY A 74 0.66 -2.15 3.45
CA GLY A 74 0.49 -1.16 2.40
C GLY A 74 1.83 -0.56 2.00
N ALA A 75 1.94 -0.19 0.73
CA ALA A 75 3.10 0.50 0.21
C ALA A 75 2.71 1.50 -0.89
N CYS A 76 3.40 2.63 -0.93
CA CYS A 76 3.33 3.65 -1.97
C CYS A 76 4.72 3.84 -2.56
N LEU A 77 4.81 3.73 -3.89
CA LEU A 77 5.96 4.10 -4.69
C LEU A 77 5.73 5.53 -5.20
N SER A 78 6.65 6.43 -4.89
CA SER A 78 6.66 7.81 -5.35
C SER A 78 8.04 8.21 -5.87
N GLN A 79 8.10 9.32 -6.59
CA GLN A 79 9.35 9.99 -6.96
C GLN A 79 9.28 11.47 -6.60
N GLU A 80 10.43 12.04 -6.27
CA GLU A 80 10.54 13.48 -6.04
C GLU A 80 10.84 14.20 -7.36
N CYS A 81 10.03 15.21 -7.67
CA CYS A 81 10.20 16.07 -8.82
C CYS A 81 9.93 17.52 -8.41
N ASP A 82 10.86 18.43 -8.71
CA ASP A 82 10.76 19.86 -8.37
C ASP A 82 10.41 20.13 -6.89
N GLY A 83 10.97 19.32 -5.98
CA GLY A 83 10.74 19.41 -4.53
C GLY A 83 9.36 18.92 -4.06
N LYS A 84 8.59 18.26 -4.93
CA LYS A 84 7.30 17.62 -4.60
C LYS A 84 7.35 16.13 -4.86
N GLN A 85 6.69 15.35 -4.00
CA GLN A 85 6.57 13.91 -4.18
C GLN A 85 5.34 13.58 -5.02
N TYR A 86 5.55 12.86 -6.12
CA TYR A 86 4.52 12.38 -7.02
C TYR A 86 4.34 10.87 -6.85
N PRO A 87 3.15 10.39 -6.49
CA PRO A 87 2.89 8.96 -6.39
C PRO A 87 2.82 8.32 -7.77
N ILE A 88 3.52 7.20 -7.94
CA ILE A 88 3.58 6.42 -9.17
C ILE A 88 2.67 5.21 -9.04
N CYS A 89 2.82 4.43 -7.97
CA CYS A 89 2.10 3.18 -7.78
C CYS A 89 1.76 2.95 -6.30
N TYR A 90 0.60 2.37 -6.04
CA TYR A 90 0.20 1.94 -4.72
C TYR A 90 -0.04 0.44 -4.73
N ALA A 91 0.27 -0.21 -3.61
CA ALA A 91 0.04 -1.63 -3.42
C ALA A 91 -0.38 -1.91 -1.99
N ASN A 92 -1.34 -2.81 -1.80
CA ASN A 92 -1.67 -3.35 -0.49
C ASN A 92 -1.87 -4.87 -0.58
N GLN A 93 -1.70 -5.55 0.54
CA GLN A 93 -1.96 -6.98 0.67
C GLN A 93 -2.46 -7.31 2.07
N LYS A 94 -3.50 -8.15 2.15
CA LYS A 94 -3.97 -8.72 3.41
C LYS A 94 -2.97 -9.75 3.92
N LEU A 95 -2.63 -9.68 5.21
CA LEU A 95 -1.79 -10.68 5.87
C LEU A 95 -2.60 -11.97 6.09
N THR A 96 -1.95 -13.12 5.88
CA THR A 96 -2.51 -14.43 6.24
C THR A 96 -2.63 -14.58 7.76
N ARG A 97 -3.44 -15.53 8.24
CA ARG A 97 -3.62 -15.76 9.69
C ARG A 97 -2.28 -15.92 10.43
N VAL A 98 -1.32 -16.64 9.85
CA VAL A 98 0.02 -16.80 10.44
C VAL A 98 0.78 -15.48 10.50
N GLN A 99 0.71 -14.68 9.43
CA GLN A 99 1.39 -13.38 9.35
C GLN A 99 0.80 -12.32 10.27
N GLN A 100 -0.51 -12.39 10.54
CA GLN A 100 -1.17 -11.48 11.49
C GLN A 100 -0.64 -11.67 12.93
N HIS A 101 -0.19 -12.88 13.28
CA HIS A 101 0.41 -13.19 14.58
C HIS A 101 1.91 -12.84 14.66
N TRP A 102 2.53 -12.36 13.59
CA TRP A 102 3.90 -11.87 13.66
C TRP A 102 4.00 -10.62 14.54
N THR A 103 5.20 -10.40 15.08
CA THR A 103 5.48 -9.17 15.82
C THR A 103 5.37 -7.95 14.91
N THR A 104 5.13 -6.77 15.48
CA THR A 104 5.02 -5.51 14.70
C THR A 104 6.25 -5.29 13.81
N ILE A 105 7.45 -5.46 14.37
CA ILE A 105 8.72 -5.33 13.66
C ILE A 105 8.84 -6.33 12.49
N GLU A 106 8.35 -7.57 12.66
CA GLU A 106 8.35 -8.56 11.57
C GLU A 106 7.35 -8.22 10.46
N ARG A 107 6.19 -7.64 10.80
CA ARG A 107 5.21 -7.22 9.80
C ARG A 107 5.72 -6.03 8.99
N GLU A 108 6.37 -5.06 9.63
CA GLU A 108 7.02 -3.93 8.96
C GLU A 108 8.17 -4.39 8.06
N ALA A 109 9.03 -5.28 8.56
CA ALA A 109 10.09 -5.90 7.77
C ALA A 109 9.52 -6.59 6.52
N TYR A 110 8.44 -7.33 6.70
CA TYR A 110 7.76 -8.00 5.60
C TYR A 110 7.14 -7.01 4.62
N ALA A 111 6.56 -5.90 5.09
CA ALA A 111 5.98 -4.87 4.23
C ALA A 111 7.03 -4.28 3.28
N ILE A 112 8.25 -4.04 3.76
CA ILE A 112 9.38 -3.57 2.93
C ILE A 112 9.80 -4.64 1.91
N VAL A 113 10.05 -5.87 2.37
CA VAL A 113 10.49 -6.95 1.47
C VAL A 113 9.44 -7.24 0.40
N TRP A 114 8.17 -7.17 0.77
CA TRP A 114 7.05 -7.35 -0.13
C TRP A 114 6.92 -6.20 -1.13
N SER A 115 7.04 -4.95 -0.68
CA SER A 115 6.93 -3.77 -1.56
C SER A 115 8.04 -3.75 -2.60
N LEU A 116 9.27 -4.10 -2.23
CA LEU A 116 10.39 -4.22 -3.17
C LEU A 116 10.12 -5.24 -4.28
N LYS A 117 9.60 -6.42 -3.94
CA LYS A 117 9.21 -7.42 -4.93
C LYS A 117 8.04 -6.96 -5.79
N LYS A 118 7.08 -6.24 -5.18
CA LYS A 118 5.88 -5.79 -5.89
C LYS A 118 6.19 -4.70 -6.91
N PHE A 119 7.12 -3.81 -6.57
CA PHE A 119 7.54 -2.70 -7.42
C PHE A 119 8.81 -3.00 -8.23
N GLU A 120 9.29 -4.25 -8.21
CA GLU A 120 10.48 -4.69 -8.95
C GLU A 120 10.52 -4.24 -10.42
N PRO A 121 9.41 -4.28 -11.20
CA PRO A 121 9.43 -3.78 -12.58
C PRO A 121 9.77 -2.29 -12.73
N TRP A 122 9.60 -1.50 -11.68
CA TRP A 122 9.86 -0.06 -11.68
C TRP A 122 11.22 0.30 -11.09
N ILE A 123 11.61 -0.39 -10.02
CA ILE A 123 12.74 0.02 -9.17
C ILE A 123 14.04 -0.73 -9.47
N PHE A 124 14.00 -1.77 -10.30
CA PHE A 124 15.17 -2.60 -10.55
C PHE A 124 16.29 -1.80 -11.24
N GLY A 125 17.46 -1.73 -10.61
CA GLY A 125 18.63 -1.00 -11.11
C GLY A 125 18.68 0.49 -10.76
N SER A 126 17.69 1.02 -10.03
CA SER A 126 17.66 2.39 -9.56
C SER A 126 17.90 2.47 -8.04
N PRO A 127 18.44 3.59 -7.52
CA PRO A 127 18.55 3.81 -6.08
C PRO A 127 17.15 3.95 -5.45
N ILE A 128 16.94 3.30 -4.31
CA ILE A 128 15.64 3.24 -3.64
C ILE A 128 15.76 3.78 -2.22
N LYS A 129 14.91 4.74 -1.90
CA LYS A 129 14.76 5.32 -0.57
C LYS A 129 13.55 4.73 0.13
N VAL A 130 13.76 3.95 1.19
CA VAL A 130 12.69 3.36 1.99
C VAL A 130 12.45 4.22 3.22
N ILE A 131 11.20 4.65 3.41
CA ILE A 131 10.74 5.42 4.56
C ILE A 131 9.83 4.53 5.41
N SER A 132 10.22 4.33 6.67
CA SER A 132 9.47 3.55 7.66
C SER A 132 9.55 4.23 9.04
N ASP A 133 8.48 4.06 9.81
CA ASP A 133 8.28 4.55 11.18
C ASP A 133 9.10 3.78 12.23
N HIS A 134 9.73 2.67 11.84
CA HIS A 134 10.60 1.84 12.65
C HIS A 134 11.86 1.47 11.88
N ASN A 135 12.83 0.81 12.54
CA ASN A 135 14.04 0.28 11.88
C ASN A 135 13.98 -1.26 11.79
N PRO A 136 13.00 -1.82 11.06
CA PRO A 136 12.78 -3.27 11.00
C PRO A 136 13.90 -3.99 10.26
N LEU A 137 14.62 -3.30 9.37
CA LEU A 137 15.71 -3.88 8.59
C LEU A 137 16.94 -4.19 9.46
N THR A 138 17.23 -3.37 10.48
CA THR A 138 18.28 -3.69 11.46
C THR A 138 17.94 -4.96 12.23
N PHE A 139 16.66 -5.18 12.55
CA PHE A 139 16.20 -6.42 13.17
C PHE A 139 16.38 -7.62 12.22
N VAL A 140 16.01 -7.49 10.94
CA VAL A 140 16.16 -8.56 9.94
C VAL A 140 17.62 -8.95 9.77
N VAL A 141 18.52 -7.98 9.62
CA VAL A 141 19.96 -8.24 9.42
C VAL A 141 20.58 -8.89 10.66
N LYS A 142 20.29 -8.37 11.87
CA LYS A 142 20.85 -8.92 13.12
C LYS A 142 20.38 -10.34 13.42
N ASN A 143 19.12 -10.65 13.12
CA ASN A 143 18.53 -11.96 13.43
C ASN A 143 18.53 -12.93 12.25
N ALA A 144 19.16 -12.56 11.13
CA ALA A 144 19.18 -13.37 9.91
C ALA A 144 19.68 -14.80 10.16
N SER A 145 20.72 -14.99 10.98
CA SER A 145 21.28 -16.32 11.28
C SER A 145 20.34 -17.24 12.05
N GLN A 146 19.32 -16.69 12.74
CA GLN A 146 18.44 -17.43 13.63
C GLN A 146 17.19 -17.97 12.94
N SER A 147 16.89 -17.54 11.71
CA SER A 147 15.68 -17.96 11.00
C SER A 147 15.89 -17.99 9.49
N SER A 148 15.61 -19.14 8.87
CA SER A 148 15.64 -19.27 7.40
C SER A 148 14.69 -18.30 6.69
N LYS A 149 13.64 -17.82 7.38
CA LYS A 149 12.76 -16.75 6.88
C LYS A 149 13.52 -15.44 6.71
N LEU A 150 14.24 -15.02 7.76
CA LEU A 150 15.01 -13.79 7.78
C LEU A 150 16.21 -13.85 6.83
N GLN A 151 16.86 -15.01 6.68
CA GLN A 151 17.91 -15.20 5.66
C GLN A 151 17.41 -14.91 4.25
N ARG A 152 16.23 -15.42 3.88
CA ARG A 152 15.61 -15.16 2.57
C ARG A 152 15.28 -13.67 2.38
N TRP A 153 14.86 -13.00 3.44
CA TRP A 153 14.58 -11.57 3.41
C TRP A 153 15.88 -10.77 3.23
N THR A 154 16.93 -11.08 3.98
CA THR A 154 18.26 -10.46 3.83
C THR A 154 18.80 -10.63 2.41
N HIS A 155 18.70 -11.82 1.83
CA HIS A 155 19.13 -12.04 0.45
C HIS A 155 18.32 -11.23 -0.56
N THR A 156 17.01 -11.07 -0.33
CA THR A 156 16.18 -10.21 -1.18
C THR A 156 16.61 -8.75 -1.06
N LEU A 157 16.90 -8.27 0.15
CA LEU A 157 17.31 -6.88 0.39
C LEU A 157 18.64 -6.55 -0.28
N GLN A 158 19.59 -7.49 -0.30
CA GLN A 158 20.89 -7.34 -0.96
C GLN A 158 20.81 -7.18 -2.48
N LYS A 159 19.68 -7.54 -3.10
CA LYS A 159 19.47 -7.38 -4.55
C LYS A 159 19.29 -5.90 -4.96
N TYR A 160 18.88 -5.05 -4.02
CA TYR A 160 18.47 -3.67 -4.29
C TYR A 160 19.44 -2.67 -3.66
N ASP A 161 19.60 -1.51 -4.28
CA ASP A 161 20.36 -0.39 -3.72
C ASP A 161 19.45 0.43 -2.78
N LEU A 162 19.46 0.08 -1.49
CA LEU A 162 18.53 0.57 -0.49
C LEU A 162 19.17 1.64 0.42
N HIS A 163 18.58 2.83 0.42
CA HIS A 163 18.80 3.87 1.42
C HIS A 163 17.62 3.96 2.36
N ILE A 164 17.85 3.78 3.66
CA ILE A 164 16.77 3.75 4.65
C ILE A 164 16.76 5.06 5.42
N GLU A 165 15.63 5.74 5.42
CA GLU A 165 15.39 6.90 6.27
C GLU A 165 14.28 6.61 7.26
N HIS A 166 14.63 6.64 8.54
CA HIS A 166 13.67 6.57 9.62
C HIS A 166 13.01 7.94 9.81
N CYS A 167 11.71 8.02 9.57
CA CYS A 167 10.92 9.20 9.87
C CYS A 167 10.03 8.91 11.09
N PRO A 168 10.16 9.66 12.21
CA PRO A 168 9.28 9.52 13.36
C PRO A 168 7.81 9.70 12.94
N GLY A 169 6.92 8.83 13.44
CA GLY A 169 5.51 8.75 13.07
C GLY A 169 4.80 10.10 13.07
N GLY A 170 4.18 10.45 11.95
CA GLY A 170 3.46 11.72 11.75
C GLY A 170 3.44 12.25 10.31
N LYS A 171 4.32 11.75 9.42
CA LYS A 171 4.43 12.19 8.01
C LYS A 171 4.04 11.13 6.95
N LEU A 172 3.73 9.90 7.35
CA LEU A 172 3.42 8.76 6.47
C LEU A 172 1.90 8.65 6.13
N VAL A 173 1.22 9.79 5.94
CA VAL A 173 -0.25 9.84 5.74
C VAL A 173 -0.73 8.94 4.58
N ASN A 174 0.11 8.78 3.54
CA ASN A 174 -0.25 8.03 2.34
C ASN A 174 -0.25 6.50 2.52
N ALA A 175 0.68 5.96 3.34
CA ALA A 175 0.77 4.52 3.57
C ALA A 175 -0.14 4.06 4.72
N ASP A 176 -0.34 4.94 5.71
CA ASP A 176 -1.16 4.70 6.90
C ASP A 176 -2.63 4.38 6.56
N ALA A 177 -3.21 5.12 5.61
CA ALA A 177 -4.57 4.89 5.13
C ALA A 177 -4.72 3.53 4.41
N LEU A 178 -3.64 2.99 3.85
CA LEU A 178 -3.66 1.75 3.07
C LEU A 178 -3.56 0.51 3.94
N SER A 179 -2.79 0.56 5.03
CA SER A 179 -2.57 -0.58 5.91
C SER A 179 -3.74 -0.78 6.91
N ARG A 180 -4.37 0.32 7.35
CA ARG A 180 -5.33 0.33 8.48
C ARG A 180 -6.76 -0.06 8.13
N LEU A 181 -7.06 -0.46 6.90
CA LEU A 181 -8.42 -0.85 6.52
C LEU A 181 -8.88 -2.08 7.34
N PRO A 182 -9.87 -1.94 8.24
CA PRO A 182 -10.39 -3.06 9.00
C PRO A 182 -11.19 -3.94 8.04
N VAL A 183 -10.71 -5.15 7.80
CA VAL A 183 -11.54 -6.17 7.18
C VAL A 183 -12.52 -6.63 8.26
N LEU A 184 -13.77 -6.19 8.17
CA LEU A 184 -14.85 -6.70 9.01
C LEU A 184 -14.92 -8.22 8.83
N TYR A 185 -14.43 -8.97 9.82
CA TYR A 185 -14.67 -10.40 9.92
C TYR A 185 -16.13 -10.59 10.31
N THR A 186 -16.97 -10.96 9.35
CA THR A 186 -18.24 -11.63 9.70
C THR A 186 -17.86 -13.08 9.98
N ASN A 187 -17.70 -13.41 11.26
CA ASN A 187 -17.64 -14.80 11.70
C ASN A 187 -19.06 -15.36 11.53
N GLU A 188 -19.32 -16.06 10.44
CA GLU A 188 -20.45 -16.98 10.32
C GLU A 188 -19.89 -18.39 10.51
N ASN A 189 -19.98 -18.91 11.74
CA ASN A 189 -19.92 -20.33 12.01
C ASN A 189 -21.05 -20.66 13.00
N GLU A 190 -22.00 -21.44 12.47
CA GLU A 190 -23.01 -22.32 13.09
C GLU A 190 -23.98 -21.73 14.14
#